data_AF-A0A3D2M8Q2-F1
#
_entry.id   AF-A0A3D2M8Q2-F1
#
_cell.length_a   1.000
_cell.length_b   1.000
_cell.length_c   1.000
_cell.angle_alpha   90.00
_cell.angle_beta   90.00
_cell.angle_gamma   90.00
#
_symmetry.space_group_name_H-M   'P 1'
#
loop_
_entity.id
_entity.type
_entity.pdbx_description
1 polymer ?
#
loop_
_entity_poly.entity_id
_entity_poly.type
_entity_poly.pdbx_seq_one_letter_code
_entity_poly.pdbx_strand_id
1 'polypeptide(L)' 'MQIQVHSDNHIEGSARLVDWVSGNVADKLDRFDDEVTRVVVHLNDENGVKAGAQDKRCQIEARPKGQQPVSVTHKA' A
#
# COMPACT_ATOMS: atom_id res chain seq x y z
N MET A 1 -13.25 0.09 -7.42
CA MET A 1 -12.37 -0.36 -6.31
C MET A 1 -12.25 0.63 -5.14
N GLN A 2 -12.10 0.19 -3.88
CA GLN A 2 -11.75 1.05 -2.72
C GLN A 2 -10.26 0.91 -2.35
N ILE A 3 -9.53 2.03 -2.19
CA ILE A 3 -8.11 2.01 -1.78
C ILE A 3 -7.95 2.63 -0.38
N GLN A 4 -7.17 1.98 0.47
CA GLN A 4 -6.83 2.44 1.82
C GLN A 4 -5.32 2.46 1.98
N VAL A 5 -4.77 3.59 2.40
CA VAL A 5 -3.33 3.77 2.62
C VAL A 5 -3.11 4.04 4.10
N HIS A 6 -2.28 3.20 4.72
CA HIS A 6 -1.86 3.31 6.10
C HIS A 6 -0.36 3.54 6.13
N SER A 7 0.08 4.48 6.97
CA SER A 7 1.48 4.68 7.32
C SER A 7 1.66 4.54 8.82
N ASP A 8 2.83 4.09 9.28
CA ASP A 8 3.16 4.12 10.71
C ASP A 8 3.62 5.52 11.16
N ASN A 9 3.90 5.64 12.46
CA ASN A 9 4.26 6.91 13.10
C ASN A 9 5.62 7.48 12.64
N HIS A 10 6.37 6.73 11.83
CA HIS A 10 7.67 7.15 11.32
C HIS A 10 7.61 7.56 9.85
N ILE A 11 6.49 7.31 9.17
CA ILE A 11 6.22 7.81 7.82
C ILE A 11 5.13 8.88 7.91
N GLU A 12 5.46 10.09 7.47
CA GLU A 12 4.49 11.18 7.39
C GLU A 12 3.39 10.82 6.39
N GLY A 13 2.21 10.44 6.92
CA GLY A 13 1.00 10.13 6.18
C GLY A 13 0.33 11.38 5.59
N SER A 14 1.11 12.21 4.89
CA SER A 14 0.60 13.43 4.26
C SER A 14 -0.49 13.09 3.23
N ALA A 15 -1.46 13.99 3.04
CA ALA A 15 -2.49 13.85 2.01
C ALA A 15 -1.87 13.58 0.62
N ARG A 16 -0.74 14.26 0.33
CA ARG A 16 0.03 14.06 -0.90
C ARG A 16 0.53 12.62 -1.06
N LEU A 17 1.04 11.99 0.01
CA LEU A 17 1.50 10.60 -0.05
C LEU A 17 0.32 9.66 -0.31
N VAL A 18 -0.79 9.87 0.39
CA VAL A 18 -2.01 9.07 0.22
C VAL A 18 -2.54 9.17 -1.21
N ASP A 19 -2.62 10.38 -1.77
CA ASP A 19 -3.08 10.61 -3.14
C ASP A 19 -2.15 9.96 -4.16
N TRP A 20 -0.83 10.13 -3.98
CA TRP A 20 0.16 9.54 -4.87
C TRP A 20 0.11 8.01 -4.87
N VAL A 21 0.05 7.39 -3.69
CA VAL A 21 -0.06 5.92 -3.58
C VAL A 21 -1.37 5.43 -4.20
N SER A 22 -2.48 6.10 -3.88
CA SER A 22 -3.80 5.69 -4.36
C SER A 22 -3.90 5.79 -5.89
N GLY A 23 -3.37 6.86 -6.49
CA GLY A 23 -3.30 7.01 -7.94
C GLY A 23 -2.47 5.91 -8.60
N ASN A 24 -1.26 5.62 -8.08
CA ASN A 24 -0.42 4.56 -8.63
C ASN A 24 -1.08 3.18 -8.54
N VAL A 25 -1.76 2.87 -7.43
CA VAL A 25 -2.47 1.59 -7.26
C VAL A 25 -3.66 1.52 -8.20
N ALA A 26 -4.45 2.59 -8.32
CA ALA A 26 -5.58 2.67 -9.24
C ALA A 26 -5.12 2.44 -10.69
N ASP A 27 -4.10 3.17 -11.15
CA ASP A 27 -3.56 3.06 -12.51
C ASP A 27 -3.05 1.65 -12.82
N LYS A 28 -2.41 0.97 -11.85
CA LYS A 28 -1.87 -0.39 -12.03
C LYS A 28 -2.95 -1.47 -12.02
N LEU A 29 -4.07 -1.23 -11.34
CA LEU A 29 -5.15 -2.18 -11.19
C LEU A 29 -6.42 -1.79 -11.94
N ASP A 30 -6.37 -0.75 -12.78
CA ASP A 30 -7.50 -0.21 -13.56
C ASP A 30 -8.27 -1.31 -14.33
N ARG A 31 -7.53 -2.23 -14.95
CA ARG A 31 -8.11 -3.39 -15.66
C ARG A 31 -8.97 -4.30 -14.76
N PHE A 32 -8.79 -4.25 -13.45
CA PHE A 32 -9.45 -5.11 -12.47
C PHE A 32 -10.42 -4.33 -11.55
N ASP A 33 -10.86 -3.12 -11.92
CA ASP A 33 -11.67 -2.26 -11.03
C ASP A 33 -13.01 -2.89 -10.62
N ASP A 34 -13.57 -3.75 -11.48
CA ASP A 34 -14.82 -4.50 -11.24
C ASP A 34 -14.61 -5.78 -10.41
N GLU A 35 -13.41 -6.36 -10.45
CA GLU A 35 -13.06 -7.59 -9.76
C GLU A 35 -12.42 -7.34 -8.40
N VAL A 36 -11.67 -6.25 -8.23
CA VAL A 36 -10.98 -5.89 -6.98
C VAL A 36 -11.81 -4.91 -6.17
N THR A 37 -12.37 -5.40 -5.07
CA THR A 37 -13.27 -4.60 -4.23
C THR A 37 -12.51 -3.68 -3.29
N ARG A 38 -11.33 -4.10 -2.81
CA ARG A 38 -10.50 -3.33 -1.89
C ARG A 38 -9.02 -3.61 -2.08
N VAL A 39 -8.21 -2.57 -1.96
CA VAL A 39 -6.76 -2.65 -1.80
C VAL A 39 -6.35 -1.91 -0.54
N VAL A 40 -5.54 -2.57 0.30
CA VAL A 40 -4.98 -1.99 1.51
C VAL A 40 -3.47 -1.92 1.36
N VAL A 41 -2.91 -0.73 1.55
CA VAL A 41 -1.47 -0.47 1.48
C VAL A 41 -0.99 -0.09 2.87
N HIS A 42 0.04 -0.78 3.36
CA HIS A 42 0.74 -0.46 4.60
C HIS A 42 2.17 -0.05 4.27
N LEU A 43 2.51 1.18 4.64
CA LEU A 43 3.86 1.74 4.57
C LEU A 43 4.43 1.82 5.98
N ASN A 44 5.62 1.27 6.17
CA ASN A 44 6.28 1.24 7.46
C ASN A 44 7.75 1.63 7.35
N ASP A 45 8.24 2.34 8.35
CA ASP A 45 9.67 2.48 8.60
C ASP A 45 10.10 1.43 9.64
N GLU A 46 10.93 0.47 9.23
CA GLU A 46 11.40 -0.60 10.11
C GLU A 46 12.51 -0.15 11.07
N ASN A 47 13.24 0.93 10.76
CA ASN A 47 14.37 1.40 11.57
C ASN A 47 14.17 2.79 12.19
N GLY A 48 13.03 3.44 11.91
CA GLY A 48 12.69 4.77 12.43
C GLY A 48 13.76 5.79 12.04
N VAL A 49 14.37 6.44 13.02
CA VAL A 49 15.38 7.51 12.78
C VAL A 49 16.71 6.96 12.25
N LYS A 50 16.97 5.64 12.35
CA LYS A 50 18.23 5.04 11.90
C LYS A 50 18.15 4.68 10.42
N ALA A 51 19.04 5.23 9.61
CA ALA A 51 19.15 4.87 8.20
C ALA A 51 19.74 3.46 8.02
N GLY A 52 19.23 2.71 7.04
CA GLY A 52 19.75 1.40 6.65
C GLY A 52 19.22 0.94 5.28
N ALA A 53 19.89 -0.02 4.63
CA ALA A 53 19.59 -0.44 3.25
C ALA A 53 18.26 -1.21 3.05
N GLN A 54 17.46 -1.36 4.11
CA GLN A 54 16.18 -2.10 4.16
C GLN A 54 15.33 -1.46 5.27
N ASP A 55 15.19 -0.14 5.25
CA ASP A 55 14.54 0.61 6.32
C ASP A 55 13.07 0.93 6.05
N LYS A 56 12.56 0.72 4.83
CA LYS A 56 11.14 0.83 4.51
C LYS A 56 10.54 -0.51 4.13
N ARG A 57 9.33 -0.76 4.62
CA ARG A 57 8.49 -1.89 4.22
C ARG A 57 7.22 -1.39 3.58
N CYS A 58 6.89 -1.93 2.42
CA CYS A 58 5.60 -1.76 1.76
C CYS A 58 4.91 -3.11 1.69
N GLN A 59 3.72 -3.21 2.29
CA GLN A 59 2.85 -4.38 2.17
C GLN A 59 1.55 -3.96 1.48
N ILE A 60 1.12 -4.74 0.50
CA ILE A 60 -0.12 -4.50 -0.24
C ILE A 60 -0.97 -5.76 -0.16
N GLU A 61 -2.23 -5.62 0.26
CA GLU A 61 -3.24 -6.66 0.23
C GLU A 61 -4.37 -6.26 -0.72
N ALA A 62 -4.60 -7.06 -1.76
CA ALA A 62 -5.73 -6.92 -2.67
C ALA A 62 -6.83 -7.93 -2.32
N ARG A 63 -8.09 -7.49 -2.39
CA ARG A 63 -9.28 -8.31 -2.07
C ARG A 63 -10.21 -8.42 -3.29
N PRO A 64 -10.04 -9.47 -4.11
CA PRO A 64 -10.94 -9.73 -5.22
C PRO A 64 -12.30 -10.22 -4.75
N LYS A 65 -13.35 -9.93 -5.52
CA LYS A 65 -14.73 -10.33 -5.24
C LYS A 65 -14.84 -11.86 -5.20
N GLY A 66 -15.32 -12.38 -4.08
CA GLY A 66 -15.57 -13.82 -3.92
C GLY A 66 -14.31 -14.70 -3.88
N GLN A 67 -13.12 -14.12 -3.73
CA GLN A 67 -11.84 -14.84 -3.62
C GLN A 67 -11.11 -14.50 -2.32
N GLN A 68 -10.10 -15.30 -1.99
CA GLN A 68 -9.24 -15.00 -0.85
C GLN A 68 -8.37 -13.76 -1.15
N PRO A 69 -8.05 -12.94 -0.14
CA PRO A 69 -7.10 -11.86 -0.29
C PRO A 69 -5.72 -12.34 -0.76
N VAL A 70 -5.04 -11.52 -1.54
CA VAL A 70 -3.66 -11.75 -1.98
C VAL A 70 -2.78 -10.65 -1.42
N SER A 71 -1.71 -11.03 -0.71
CA SER A 71 -0.79 -10.08 -0.07
C SER A 71 0.64 -10.25 -0.58
N VAL A 72 1.31 -9.13 -0.80
CA VAL A 72 2.73 -9.06 -1.13
C VAL A 72 3.43 -8.08 -0.20
N THR A 73 4.71 -8.34 0.09
CA THR A 73 5.54 -7.48 0.92
C THR A 73 6.88 -7.25 0.25
N HIS A 74 7.33 -5.99 0.23
CA HIS A 74 8.65 -5.59 -0.21
C HIS A 74 9.35 -4.79 0.88
N LYS A 75 10.68 -4.92 0.95
CA LYS A 75 11.55 -4.16 1.84
C LYS A 75 12.68 -3.52 1.02
N ALA A 76 12.94 -2.25 1.28
CA ALA A 76 13.91 -1.43 0.56
C ALA A 76 14.55 -0.39 1.49
#